data_AF-A0A222FLI9-F1
#
_entry.id   AF-A0A222FLI9-F1
#
_cell.length_a   1.000
_cell.length_b   1.000
_cell.length_c   1.000
_cell.angle_alpha   90.00
_cell.angle_beta   90.00
_cell.angle_gamma   90.00
#
_symmetry.space_group_name_H-M   'P 1'
#
loop_
_entity.id
_entity.type
_entity.pdbx_description
1 polymer ?
#
loop_
_entity_poly.entity_id
_entity_poly.type
_entity_poly.pdbx_seq_one_letter_code
_entity_poly.pdbx_strand_id
1 'polypeptide(L)'
;MSQDISMTQSLLDRYYQEEKERQERDLSLASVQVRLDASDLAMLSGIAKRFQKTRDEVASELLSSALLDIFSRLEAGERKLLARDSDEAARLLADEIAEENGVHSIEFKSGVWSNHERQIVKQERKRARQQSELAKPANNSEPAAPASSTPAQATAEPQSPQPQADTEQVSQDAAPEVAAHANNDSADSTSPESVFGS
;
A
#
# COMPACT_ATOMS: atom_id res chain seq x y z
N MET A 1 11.42 -5.36 47.78
CA MET A 1 11.33 -6.82 47.57
C MET A 1 10.17 -7.20 46.64
N SER A 2 8.90 -6.95 47.00
CA SER A 2 7.76 -7.35 46.15
C SER A 2 7.66 -6.59 44.82
N GLN A 3 8.03 -5.29 44.81
CA GLN A 3 8.03 -4.47 43.60
C GLN A 3 9.11 -4.92 42.59
N ASP A 4 10.27 -5.33 43.08
CA ASP A 4 11.41 -5.78 42.27
C ASP A 4 11.04 -7.06 41.50
N ILE A 5 10.35 -8.00 42.16
CA ILE A 5 9.84 -9.23 41.55
C ILE A 5 8.88 -8.90 40.39
N SER A 6 7.90 -8.00 40.63
CA SER A 6 6.95 -7.57 39.59
C SER A 6 7.65 -6.87 38.41
N MET A 7 8.68 -6.06 38.67
CA MET A 7 9.47 -5.41 37.61
C MET A 7 10.29 -6.44 36.80
N THR A 8 10.89 -7.44 37.45
CA THR A 8 11.61 -8.52 36.75
C THR A 8 10.69 -9.41 35.93
N GLN A 9 9.47 -9.68 36.41
CA GLN A 9 8.44 -10.40 35.64
C GLN A 9 8.03 -9.59 34.41
N SER A 10 7.66 -8.32 34.58
CA SER A 10 7.29 -7.45 33.46
C SER A 10 8.40 -7.28 32.41
N LEU A 11 9.67 -7.26 32.82
CA LEU A 11 10.82 -7.25 31.91
C LEU A 11 10.95 -8.57 31.13
N LEU A 12 10.73 -9.70 31.80
CA LEU A 12 10.83 -11.04 31.23
C LEU A 12 9.66 -11.33 30.28
N ASP A 13 8.43 -10.96 30.65
CA ASP A 13 7.24 -11.04 29.81
C ASP A 13 7.41 -10.20 28.54
N ARG A 14 7.97 -8.98 28.68
CA ARG A 14 8.33 -8.13 27.53
C ARG A 14 9.38 -8.79 26.65
N TYR A 15 10.42 -9.40 27.21
CA TYR A 15 11.44 -10.12 26.42
C TYR A 15 10.81 -11.27 25.61
N TYR A 16 9.97 -12.09 26.26
CA TYR A 16 9.28 -13.18 25.57
C TYR A 16 8.31 -12.68 24.49
N GLN A 17 7.64 -11.54 24.71
CA GLN A 17 6.79 -10.91 23.69
C GLN A 17 7.62 -10.38 22.50
N GLU A 18 8.74 -9.69 22.75
CA GLU A 18 9.62 -9.17 21.68
C GLU A 18 10.28 -10.30 20.87
N GLU A 19 10.74 -11.38 21.51
CA GLU A 19 11.31 -12.55 20.81
C GLU A 19 10.22 -13.33 20.06
N LYS A 20 9.01 -13.45 20.61
CA LYS A 20 7.87 -14.07 19.92
C LYS A 20 7.49 -13.29 18.67
N GLU A 21 7.30 -11.97 18.76
CA GLU A 21 6.97 -11.15 17.60
C GLU A 21 8.09 -11.14 16.56
N ARG A 22 9.34 -11.27 16.98
CA ARG A 22 10.46 -11.46 16.06
C ARG A 22 10.36 -12.80 15.33
N GLN A 23 10.09 -13.89 16.04
CA GLN A 23 9.92 -15.21 15.42
C GLN A 23 8.71 -15.24 14.46
N GLU A 24 7.59 -14.61 14.83
CA GLU A 24 6.41 -14.48 13.95
C GLU A 24 6.72 -13.61 12.71
N ARG A 25 7.58 -12.59 12.83
CA ARG A 25 8.08 -11.81 11.67
C ARG A 25 9.05 -12.62 10.80
N ASP A 26 9.99 -13.35 11.39
CA ASP A 26 10.93 -14.20 10.62
C ASP A 26 10.19 -15.31 9.86
N LEU A 27 9.08 -15.84 10.41
CA LEU A 27 8.16 -16.78 9.74
C LEU A 27 7.21 -16.11 8.72
N SER A 28 7.14 -14.78 8.65
CA SER A 28 6.36 -14.04 7.65
C SER A 28 7.13 -13.72 6.37
N LEU A 29 8.40 -14.16 6.26
CA LEU A 29 9.31 -13.80 5.18
C LEU A 29 9.61 -15.00 4.27
N ALA A 30 9.36 -14.85 2.96
CA ALA A 30 9.84 -15.78 1.95
C ALA A 30 11.36 -15.64 1.72
N SER A 31 12.04 -16.78 1.58
CA SER A 31 13.46 -16.80 1.20
C SER A 31 13.64 -16.69 -0.31
N VAL A 32 14.62 -15.91 -0.78
CA VAL A 32 14.92 -15.73 -2.21
C VAL A 32 16.39 -16.08 -2.48
N GLN A 33 16.63 -17.13 -3.26
CA GLN A 33 17.99 -17.57 -3.61
C GLN A 33 18.49 -16.91 -4.90
N VAL A 34 19.47 -16.00 -4.78
CA VAL A 34 20.12 -15.33 -5.92
C VAL A 34 21.47 -15.96 -6.21
N ARG A 35 21.83 -16.08 -7.51
CA ARG A 35 23.16 -16.47 -7.97
C ARG A 35 23.90 -15.25 -8.50
N LEU A 36 25.01 -14.89 -7.86
CA LEU A 36 25.92 -13.82 -8.27
C LEU A 36 27.22 -14.40 -8.82
N ASP A 37 27.96 -13.62 -9.60
CA ASP A 37 29.31 -13.98 -10.03
C ASP A 37 30.35 -13.70 -8.92
N ALA A 38 31.62 -14.03 -9.18
CA ALA A 38 32.69 -13.82 -8.21
C ALA A 38 33.04 -12.32 -8.00
N SER A 39 32.83 -11.46 -9.00
CA SER A 39 33.08 -10.01 -8.92
C SER A 39 32.06 -9.32 -8.02
N ASP A 40 30.78 -9.52 -8.30
CA ASP A 40 29.67 -8.91 -7.57
C ASP A 40 29.60 -9.44 -6.14
N LEU A 41 29.87 -10.74 -5.92
CA LEU A 41 29.97 -11.31 -4.58
C LEU A 41 31.13 -10.70 -3.77
N ALA A 42 32.27 -10.39 -4.42
CA ALA A 42 33.39 -9.72 -3.78
C ALA A 42 33.06 -8.26 -3.44
N MET A 43 32.37 -7.53 -4.34
CA MET A 43 31.91 -6.16 -4.10
C MET A 43 30.87 -6.10 -2.97
N LEU A 44 29.85 -6.97 -3.00
CA LEU A 44 28.86 -7.14 -1.93
C LEU A 44 29.52 -7.42 -0.57
N SER A 45 30.51 -8.32 -0.55
CA SER A 45 31.30 -8.63 0.64
C SER A 45 32.16 -7.45 1.13
N GLY A 46 32.63 -6.60 0.22
CA GLY A 46 33.33 -5.36 0.54
C GLY A 46 32.42 -4.27 1.13
N ILE A 47 31.20 -4.15 0.62
CA ILE A 47 30.16 -3.25 1.13
C ILE A 47 29.71 -3.71 2.53
N ALA A 48 29.34 -4.99 2.69
CA ALA A 48 28.92 -5.57 3.97
C ALA A 48 29.93 -5.31 5.10
N LYS A 49 31.23 -5.53 4.83
CA LYS A 49 32.32 -5.24 5.77
C LYS A 49 32.45 -3.76 6.14
N ARG A 50 32.15 -2.83 5.23
CA ARG A 50 32.20 -1.38 5.49
C ARG A 50 31.02 -0.90 6.35
N PHE A 51 29.85 -1.50 6.18
CA PHE A 51 28.62 -1.12 6.91
C PHE A 51 28.35 -1.98 8.15
N GLN A 52 29.20 -2.95 8.46
CA GLN A 52 29.06 -3.89 9.59
C GLN A 52 27.77 -4.73 9.52
N LYS A 53 27.33 -5.04 8.30
CA LYS A 53 26.11 -5.82 7.98
C LYS A 53 26.44 -7.22 7.48
N THR A 54 25.47 -8.12 7.50
CA THR A 54 25.56 -9.37 6.73
C THR A 54 25.47 -9.09 5.22
N ARG A 55 25.85 -10.07 4.38
CA ARG A 55 25.73 -9.93 2.92
C ARG A 55 24.26 -9.88 2.50
N ASP A 56 23.41 -10.57 3.26
CA ASP A 56 22.00 -10.80 2.93
C ASP A 56 21.13 -9.60 3.33
N GLU A 57 21.48 -8.91 4.44
CA GLU A 57 21.00 -7.55 4.75
C GLU A 57 21.33 -6.55 3.62
N VAL A 58 22.59 -6.52 3.15
CA VAL A 58 22.98 -5.60 2.07
C VAL A 58 22.28 -5.96 0.75
N ALA A 59 22.10 -7.26 0.47
CA ALA A 59 21.40 -7.72 -0.74
C ALA A 59 19.90 -7.36 -0.72
N SER A 60 19.22 -7.51 0.41
CA SER A 60 17.80 -7.15 0.57
C SER A 60 17.57 -5.63 0.54
N GLU A 61 18.45 -4.85 1.19
CA GLU A 61 18.44 -3.38 1.08
C GLU A 61 18.68 -2.91 -0.36
N LEU A 62 19.68 -3.49 -1.04
CA LEU A 62 19.98 -3.18 -2.44
C LEU A 62 18.80 -3.54 -3.36
N LEU A 63 18.20 -4.72 -3.17
CA LEU A 63 17.04 -5.17 -3.95
C LEU A 63 15.83 -4.24 -3.76
N SER A 64 15.50 -3.88 -2.52
CA SER A 64 14.38 -2.97 -2.23
C SER A 64 14.58 -1.59 -2.87
N SER A 65 15.80 -1.05 -2.83
CA SER A 65 16.16 0.21 -3.48
C SER A 65 16.13 0.11 -5.02
N ALA A 66 16.62 -0.99 -5.59
CA ALA A 66 16.62 -1.21 -7.03
C ALA A 66 15.21 -1.38 -7.60
N LEU A 67 14.32 -2.11 -6.89
CA LEU A 67 12.90 -2.21 -7.24
C LEU A 67 12.23 -0.84 -7.24
N LEU A 68 12.55 0.03 -6.27
CA LEU A 68 12.03 1.40 -6.21
C LEU A 68 12.58 2.31 -7.33
N ASP A 69 13.86 2.20 -7.72
CA ASP A 69 14.39 2.94 -8.88
C ASP A 69 13.67 2.53 -10.17
N ILE A 70 13.63 1.21 -10.45
CA ILE A 70 12.98 0.65 -11.63
C ILE A 70 11.50 1.06 -11.67
N PHE A 71 10.78 0.89 -10.56
CA PHE A 71 9.38 1.31 -10.44
C PHE A 71 9.21 2.81 -10.70
N SER A 72 10.11 3.66 -10.22
CA SER A 72 10.03 5.11 -10.44
C SER A 72 10.26 5.55 -11.89
N ARG A 73 10.83 4.68 -12.74
CA ARG A 73 11.19 4.96 -14.13
C ARG A 73 10.15 4.52 -15.16
N LEU A 74 9.14 3.75 -14.73
CA LEU A 74 7.95 3.41 -15.52
C LEU A 74 7.01 4.61 -15.69
N GLU A 75 6.09 4.56 -16.65
CA GLU A 75 5.15 5.65 -16.90
C GLU A 75 4.08 5.78 -15.79
N ALA A 76 3.55 6.98 -15.58
CA ALA A 76 2.61 7.26 -14.50
C ALA A 76 1.31 6.42 -14.55
N GLY A 77 0.85 6.04 -15.75
CA GLY A 77 -0.30 5.13 -15.92
C GLY A 77 0.05 3.69 -15.51
N GLU A 78 1.16 3.17 -16.02
CA GLU A 78 1.68 1.83 -15.74
C GLU A 78 1.97 1.64 -14.25
N ARG A 79 2.69 2.58 -13.63
CA ARG A 79 3.02 2.58 -12.19
C ARG A 79 1.79 2.48 -11.32
N LYS A 80 0.69 3.15 -11.69
CA LYS A 80 -0.54 3.16 -10.90
C LYS A 80 -1.28 1.81 -10.96
N LEU A 81 -1.29 1.16 -12.13
CA LEU A 81 -1.83 -0.20 -12.27
C LEU A 81 -0.93 -1.20 -11.53
N LEU A 82 0.36 -1.22 -11.86
CA LEU A 82 1.34 -2.13 -11.26
C LEU A 82 1.41 -1.99 -9.73
N ALA A 83 1.27 -0.78 -9.17
CA ALA A 83 1.22 -0.59 -7.72
C ALA A 83 0.00 -1.23 -7.07
N ARG A 84 -1.19 -1.06 -7.66
CA ARG A 84 -2.43 -1.69 -7.16
C ARG A 84 -2.29 -3.22 -7.23
N ASP A 85 -1.87 -3.72 -8.39
CA ASP A 85 -1.81 -5.14 -8.67
C ASP A 85 -0.70 -5.82 -7.83
N SER A 86 0.38 -5.09 -7.51
CA SER A 86 1.41 -5.52 -6.56
C SER A 86 0.95 -5.47 -5.10
N ASP A 87 0.15 -4.49 -4.69
CA ASP A 87 -0.44 -4.44 -3.33
C ASP A 87 -1.50 -5.55 -3.13
N GLU A 88 -2.17 -5.98 -4.21
CA GLU A 88 -3.11 -7.11 -4.22
C GLU A 88 -2.36 -8.46 -4.19
N ALA A 89 -1.38 -8.66 -5.08
CA ALA A 89 -0.54 -9.86 -5.10
C ALA A 89 0.29 -10.04 -3.82
N ALA A 90 0.83 -8.95 -3.25
CA ALA A 90 1.59 -9.01 -2.01
C ALA A 90 0.74 -9.46 -0.80
N ARG A 91 -0.57 -9.21 -0.83
CA ARG A 91 -1.48 -9.75 0.19
C ARG A 91 -1.62 -11.26 0.03
N LEU A 92 -1.92 -11.73 -1.18
CA LEU A 92 -2.10 -13.16 -1.46
C LEU A 92 -0.83 -13.95 -1.13
N LEU A 93 0.35 -13.42 -1.48
CA LEU A 93 1.64 -13.99 -1.12
C LEU A 93 1.89 -13.98 0.40
N ALA A 94 1.48 -12.93 1.12
CA ALA A 94 1.62 -12.89 2.58
C ALA A 94 0.70 -13.92 3.27
N ASP A 95 -0.52 -14.10 2.76
CA ASP A 95 -1.45 -15.13 3.23
C ASP A 95 -0.89 -16.55 2.91
N GLU A 96 -0.32 -16.77 1.72
CA GLU A 96 0.34 -18.03 1.30
C GLU A 96 1.58 -18.38 2.15
N ILE A 97 2.48 -17.42 2.40
CA ILE A 97 3.66 -17.59 3.27
C ILE A 97 3.22 -17.89 4.72
N ALA A 98 2.09 -17.33 5.17
CA ALA A 98 1.48 -17.64 6.46
C ALA A 98 1.12 -19.13 6.55
N GLU A 99 0.41 -19.65 5.55
CA GLU A 99 -0.01 -21.06 5.50
C GLU A 99 1.19 -22.01 5.38
N GLU A 100 2.17 -21.72 4.52
CA GLU A 100 3.40 -22.54 4.39
C GLU A 100 4.19 -22.66 5.70
N ASN A 101 4.31 -21.56 6.46
CA ASN A 101 5.03 -21.51 7.74
C ASN A 101 4.13 -21.81 8.96
N GLY A 102 2.85 -22.14 8.75
CA GLY A 102 1.87 -22.48 9.80
C GLY A 102 1.38 -21.30 10.66
N VAL A 103 1.72 -20.06 10.32
CA VAL A 103 1.37 -18.83 11.06
C VAL A 103 0.02 -18.29 10.59
N HIS A 104 -1.02 -18.41 11.42
CA HIS A 104 -2.39 -18.06 11.03
C HIS A 104 -2.75 -16.56 11.19
N SER A 105 -1.78 -15.67 11.50
CA SER A 105 -2.04 -14.25 11.79
C SER A 105 -0.79 -13.38 11.60
N ILE A 106 -0.49 -12.99 10.36
CA ILE A 106 0.56 -12.01 10.03
C ILE A 106 -0.03 -10.59 9.99
N GLU A 107 0.67 -9.60 10.54
CA GLU A 107 0.32 -8.18 10.38
C GLU A 107 0.68 -7.68 8.97
N PHE A 108 -0.16 -7.97 7.98
CA PHE A 108 0.11 -7.55 6.59
C PHE A 108 -0.11 -6.04 6.38
N LYS A 109 0.97 -5.34 6.04
CA LYS A 109 0.97 -3.91 5.73
C LYS A 109 0.50 -3.62 4.30
N SER A 110 -0.80 -3.48 4.11
CA SER A 110 -1.41 -3.15 2.81
C SER A 110 -1.04 -1.75 2.27
N GLY A 111 -1.04 -1.60 0.95
CA GLY A 111 -1.00 -0.30 0.27
C GLY A 111 0.39 0.35 0.17
N VAL A 112 1.46 -0.45 0.23
CA VAL A 112 2.86 -0.01 0.23
C VAL A 112 3.24 0.55 -1.14
N TRP A 113 3.01 -0.19 -2.23
CA TRP A 113 3.36 0.26 -3.58
C TRP A 113 2.52 1.45 -4.01
N SER A 114 1.23 1.45 -3.66
CA SER A 114 0.34 2.59 -3.85
C SER A 114 0.79 3.82 -3.05
N ASN A 115 1.51 3.66 -1.93
CA ASN A 115 2.11 4.78 -1.21
C ASN A 115 3.37 5.30 -1.95
N HIS A 116 4.22 4.40 -2.45
CA HIS A 116 5.39 4.78 -3.26
C HIS A 116 4.99 5.50 -4.55
N GLU A 117 3.94 5.07 -5.26
CA GLU A 117 3.36 5.81 -6.40
C GLU A 117 3.02 7.26 -6.02
N ARG A 118 2.24 7.45 -4.95
CA ARG A 118 1.85 8.78 -4.46
C ARG A 118 3.04 9.63 -4.02
N GLN A 119 4.13 9.02 -3.58
CA GLN A 119 5.37 9.72 -3.25
C GLN A 119 6.15 10.12 -4.51
N ILE A 120 6.28 9.23 -5.49
CA ILE A 120 6.93 9.49 -6.78
C ILE A 120 6.22 10.64 -7.51
N VAL A 121 4.89 10.59 -7.65
CA VAL A 121 4.10 11.67 -8.28
C VAL A 121 4.26 13.01 -7.56
N LYS A 122 4.36 13.02 -6.21
CA LYS A 122 4.67 14.23 -5.44
C LYS A 122 6.08 14.75 -5.72
N GLN A 123 7.08 13.87 -5.85
CA GLN A 123 8.46 14.25 -6.18
C GLN A 123 8.57 14.78 -7.62
N GLU A 124 7.98 14.11 -8.60
CA GLU A 124 7.94 14.54 -10.00
C GLU A 124 7.31 15.92 -10.13
N ARG A 125 6.14 16.13 -9.51
CA ARG A 125 5.47 17.43 -9.50
C ARG A 125 6.30 18.54 -8.82
N LYS A 126 7.14 18.19 -7.83
CA LYS A 126 8.12 19.12 -7.23
C LYS A 126 9.27 19.44 -8.19
N ARG A 127 9.87 18.43 -8.82
CA ARG A 127 10.95 18.58 -9.82
C ARG A 127 10.49 19.43 -11.01
N ALA A 128 9.30 19.14 -11.56
CA ALA A 128 8.71 19.89 -12.67
C ALA A 128 8.41 21.35 -12.31
N ARG A 129 7.91 21.64 -11.09
CA ARG A 129 7.75 23.01 -10.59
C ARG A 129 9.09 23.75 -10.55
N GLN A 130 10.10 23.16 -9.93
CA GLN A 130 11.44 23.76 -9.83
C GLN A 130 12.05 24.01 -11.22
N GLN A 131 11.92 23.06 -12.15
CA GLN A 131 12.34 23.26 -13.55
C GLN A 131 11.58 24.41 -14.22
N SER A 132 10.26 24.53 -14.01
CA SER A 132 9.45 25.64 -14.56
C SER A 132 9.74 27.00 -13.89
N GLU A 133 10.28 27.00 -12.67
CA GLU A 133 10.72 28.21 -11.96
C GLU A 133 12.09 28.67 -12.44
N LEU A 134 13.03 27.74 -12.65
CA LEU A 134 14.34 28.03 -13.26
C LEU A 134 14.24 28.37 -14.76
N ALA A 135 13.22 27.89 -15.46
CA ALA A 135 12.99 28.18 -16.88
C ALA A 135 12.26 29.50 -17.15
N LYS A 136 11.84 30.25 -16.12
CA LYS A 136 11.30 31.60 -16.29
C LYS A 136 12.45 32.59 -16.49
N PRO A 137 12.57 33.27 -17.64
CA PRO A 137 13.55 34.34 -17.80
C PRO A 137 13.23 35.49 -16.83
N ALA A 138 14.27 36.14 -16.32
CA ALA A 138 14.18 37.25 -15.35
C ALA A 138 13.71 38.57 -16.00
N ASN A 139 12.53 38.55 -16.63
CA ASN A 139 11.98 39.69 -17.37
C ASN A 139 11.27 40.69 -16.44
N ASN A 140 12.04 41.41 -15.63
CA ASN A 140 11.70 42.76 -15.14
C ASN A 140 12.92 43.42 -14.48
N SER A 141 13.54 44.37 -15.19
CA SER A 141 14.59 45.28 -14.66
C SER A 141 14.63 46.58 -15.48
N GLU A 142 13.51 47.30 -15.54
CA GLU A 142 13.45 48.66 -16.11
C GLU A 142 12.62 49.58 -15.19
N PRO A 143 13.19 50.66 -14.62
CA PRO A 143 12.54 51.42 -13.55
C PRO A 143 11.78 52.69 -14.01
N ALA A 144 10.47 52.67 -13.78
CA ALA A 144 9.56 53.78 -13.42
C ALA A 144 9.71 55.20 -14.02
N ALA A 145 8.60 55.70 -14.58
CA ALA A 145 8.24 57.13 -14.62
C ALA A 145 6.74 57.33 -14.26
N PRO A 146 6.29 58.49 -13.71
CA PRO A 146 5.02 58.55 -12.94
C PRO A 146 3.97 59.58 -13.42
N ALA A 147 2.85 59.63 -12.68
CA ALA A 147 1.66 60.52 -12.81
C ALA A 147 0.63 60.13 -13.91
N SER A 148 -0.66 60.47 -13.84
CA SER A 148 -1.35 61.46 -12.99
C SER A 148 -2.84 61.14 -12.64
N SER A 149 -3.21 61.37 -11.37
CA SER A 149 -4.47 61.96 -10.82
C SER A 149 -5.72 62.23 -11.68
N THR A 150 -6.99 62.08 -11.21
CA THR A 150 -7.57 61.40 -10.01
C THR A 150 -9.01 60.81 -10.29
N PRO A 151 -10.22 61.19 -9.75
CA PRO A 151 -11.33 60.20 -9.59
C PRO A 151 -12.77 60.55 -10.07
N ALA A 152 -13.64 59.54 -10.13
CA ALA A 152 -15.09 59.59 -9.83
C ALA A 152 -15.63 58.15 -9.60
N GLN A 153 -16.73 57.85 -8.91
CA GLN A 153 -17.26 58.13 -7.56
C GLN A 153 -18.61 57.37 -7.46
N ALA A 154 -18.83 56.52 -6.43
CA ALA A 154 -20.10 55.87 -6.03
C ALA A 154 -20.76 54.87 -7.05
N THR A 155 -21.45 53.77 -6.70
CA THR A 155 -22.42 53.48 -5.63
C THR A 155 -22.76 51.96 -5.62
N ALA A 156 -23.37 51.46 -4.54
CA ALA A 156 -24.26 50.26 -4.46
C ALA A 156 -23.70 48.83 -4.65
N GLU A 157 -23.52 48.14 -3.52
CA GLU A 157 -24.11 46.80 -3.29
C GLU A 157 -25.65 46.91 -3.28
N PRO A 158 -26.44 45.88 -3.68
CA PRO A 158 -26.74 44.77 -2.74
C PRO A 158 -26.98 43.36 -3.34
N GLN A 159 -26.61 42.35 -2.53
CA GLN A 159 -27.32 41.11 -2.15
C GLN A 159 -28.03 40.18 -3.18
N SER A 160 -28.04 38.90 -2.80
CA SER A 160 -28.65 37.74 -3.45
C SER A 160 -30.17 37.82 -3.68
N PRO A 161 -30.70 36.91 -4.51
CA PRO A 161 -31.79 36.06 -4.02
C PRO A 161 -31.64 34.56 -4.34
N GLN A 162 -31.95 33.71 -3.36
CA GLN A 162 -32.68 32.45 -3.61
C GLN A 162 -34.18 32.75 -3.51
N PRO A 163 -35.03 32.00 -4.23
CA PRO A 163 -35.88 30.97 -3.58
C PRO A 163 -35.52 29.55 -4.07
N GLN A 164 -35.69 28.46 -3.30
CA GLN A 164 -36.94 27.69 -3.06
C GLN A 164 -37.64 27.21 -4.35
N ALA A 165 -38.29 26.04 -4.42
CA ALA A 165 -38.30 24.77 -3.66
C ALA A 165 -39.26 23.82 -4.44
N ASP A 166 -39.65 22.68 -3.85
CA ASP A 166 -40.82 21.86 -4.25
C ASP A 166 -40.75 21.11 -5.62
N THR A 167 -41.26 19.88 -5.78
CA THR A 167 -41.85 18.91 -4.82
C THR A 167 -41.37 17.48 -5.16
N GLU A 168 -41.56 16.57 -4.20
CA GLU A 168 -41.33 15.13 -4.19
C GLU A 168 -41.78 14.36 -5.46
N GLN A 169 -41.14 13.21 -5.72
CA GLN A 169 -41.89 11.96 -5.63
C GLN A 169 -41.00 10.78 -5.20
N VAL A 170 -41.46 10.02 -4.20
CA VAL A 170 -40.85 8.77 -3.72
C VAL A 170 -41.48 7.59 -4.47
N SER A 171 -40.69 6.55 -4.73
CA SER A 171 -41.20 5.22 -5.10
C SER A 171 -40.51 4.14 -4.25
N GLN A 172 -41.13 3.79 -3.12
CA GLN A 172 -40.91 2.53 -2.42
C GLN A 172 -42.14 1.66 -2.63
N ASP A 173 -41.97 0.48 -3.21
CA ASP A 173 -42.86 -0.70 -3.13
C ASP A 173 -42.24 -1.82 -4.00
N ALA A 174 -42.37 -3.12 -3.71
CA ALA A 174 -42.52 -3.80 -2.42
C ALA A 174 -42.12 -5.29 -2.61
N ALA A 175 -41.67 -5.93 -1.53
CA ALA A 175 -41.82 -7.37 -1.32
C ALA A 175 -42.77 -7.54 -0.12
N PRO A 176 -43.72 -8.50 -0.13
CA PRO A 176 -43.41 -9.92 0.14
C PRO A 176 -44.23 -10.87 -0.77
N GLU A 177 -44.40 -12.19 -0.57
CA GLU A 177 -43.98 -13.10 0.52
C GLU A 177 -43.56 -14.49 -0.03
N VAL A 178 -44.28 -15.58 0.26
CA VAL A 178 -43.91 -16.98 -0.06
C VAL A 178 -45.10 -17.83 -0.54
N ALA A 179 -44.83 -18.77 -1.45
CA ALA A 179 -45.45 -20.10 -1.57
C ALA A 179 -44.68 -20.87 -2.68
N ALA A 180 -44.00 -22.01 -2.48
CA ALA A 180 -44.39 -23.27 -1.83
C ALA A 180 -45.39 -24.11 -2.66
N HIS A 181 -44.88 -24.97 -3.54
CA HIS A 181 -45.28 -26.37 -3.86
C HIS A 181 -44.16 -26.94 -4.76
N ALA A 182 -43.45 -28.05 -4.50
CA ALA A 182 -43.79 -29.40 -4.03
C ALA A 182 -43.92 -30.40 -5.18
N ASN A 183 -43.08 -31.45 -5.11
CA ASN A 183 -43.08 -32.73 -5.84
C ASN A 183 -43.14 -32.73 -7.38
N ASN A 184 -42.12 -33.37 -7.97
CA ASN A 184 -42.42 -34.65 -8.63
C ASN A 184 -41.40 -35.71 -8.17
N ASP A 185 -41.81 -36.97 -8.13
CA ASP A 185 -41.08 -38.09 -7.52
C ASP A 185 -40.97 -39.29 -8.48
N SER A 186 -39.81 -39.94 -8.48
CA SER A 186 -39.39 -41.17 -9.19
C SER A 186 -37.91 -41.37 -8.84
N ALA A 187 -37.46 -42.37 -8.06
CA ALA A 187 -37.61 -43.83 -8.22
C ALA A 187 -37.06 -44.32 -9.58
N ASP A 188 -36.20 -45.34 -9.68
CA ASP A 188 -35.51 -46.23 -8.73
C ASP A 188 -34.13 -46.57 -9.39
N SER A 189 -33.06 -46.99 -8.70
CA SER A 189 -32.84 -48.41 -8.38
C SER A 189 -31.75 -48.63 -7.34
N THR A 190 -32.14 -49.40 -6.32
CA THR A 190 -31.29 -50.30 -5.51
C THR A 190 -30.44 -51.29 -6.33
N SER A 191 -29.38 -51.95 -5.86
CA SER A 191 -28.44 -51.68 -4.75
C SER A 191 -27.03 -52.29 -5.06
N PRO A 192 -26.38 -53.24 -4.33
CA PRO A 192 -24.92 -53.20 -4.16
C PRO A 192 -24.14 -54.45 -4.63
N GLU A 193 -22.81 -54.37 -4.65
CA GLU A 193 -21.99 -55.50 -4.20
C GLU A 193 -20.62 -55.07 -3.65
N SER A 194 -20.04 -55.95 -2.82
CA SER A 194 -18.71 -55.87 -2.21
C SER A 194 -17.94 -57.12 -2.63
N VAL A 195 -16.59 -57.14 -2.55
CA VAL A 195 -15.82 -58.33 -2.13
C VAL A 195 -14.31 -58.04 -2.04
N PHE A 196 -13.65 -58.64 -1.05
CA PHE A 196 -12.20 -58.76 -0.88
C PHE A 196 -11.53 -59.62 -1.96
N GLY A 197 -10.23 -59.46 -2.23
CA GLY A 197 -9.46 -60.60 -2.73
C GLY A 197 -8.06 -60.37 -3.28
N SER A 198 -7.05 -60.84 -2.53
CA SER A 198 -5.66 -61.12 -2.93
C SER A 198 -4.79 -59.93 -3.38
#